data_AF-A0A957AK14-F1
#
_entry.id   AF-A0A957AK14-F1
#
_cell.length_a   1.000
_cell.length_b   1.000
_cell.length_c   1.000
_cell.angle_alpha   90.00
_cell.angle_beta   90.00
_cell.angle_gamma   90.00
#
_symmetry.space_group_name_H-M   'P 1'
#
loop_
_entity.id
_entity.type
_entity.pdbx_description
1 polymer ?
#
loop_
_entity_poly.entity_id
_entity_poly.type
_entity_poly.pdbx_seq_one_letter_code
_entity_poly.pdbx_strand_id
1 'polypeptide(L)' 'HLHANFFDYYDPGTRLEPSQQEVDTIMQVQGQRGILEFSYKGYEPGLYMFHAHVSEFAELGWMGVFDVR' A
#
# COMPACT_ATOMS: atom_id res chain seq x y z
N HIS A 1 -3.09 3.16 2.03
CA HIS A 1 -3.15 2.28 3.20
C HIS A 1 -3.55 0.88 2.73
N LEU A 2 -2.89 -0.17 3.23
CA LEU A 2 -3.29 -1.56 3.04
C LEU A 2 -3.92 -2.09 4.34
N HIS A 3 -5.06 -2.77 4.23
CA HIS A 3 -5.64 -3.46 5.39
C HIS A 3 -4.83 -4.70 5.74
N ALA A 4 -4.52 -4.88 7.03
CA ALA A 4 -3.96 -6.10 7.59
C ALA A 4 -2.70 -6.65 6.88
N ASN A 5 -1.91 -5.78 6.25
CA ASN A 5 -0.63 -6.12 5.66
C ASN A 5 0.31 -4.91 5.72
N PHE A 6 1.61 -5.18 5.67
CA PHE A 6 2.68 -4.17 5.66
C PHE A 6 3.49 -4.29 4.38
N PHE A 7 4.17 -3.20 4.01
CA PHE A 7 5.03 -3.14 2.85
C PHE A 7 6.30 -2.34 3.13
N ASP A 8 7.33 -2.67 2.38
CA ASP A 8 8.53 -1.85 2.24
C ASP A 8 8.32 -0.86 1.08
N TYR A 9 8.65 0.40 1.30
CA TYR A 9 8.45 1.46 0.32
C TYR A 9 9.78 2.07 -0.14
N TYR A 10 9.95 2.11 -1.46
CA TYR A 10 11.14 2.61 -2.13
C TYR A 10 10.81 3.92 -2.84
N ASP A 11 11.17 5.05 -2.24
CA ASP A 11 10.96 6.40 -2.81
C ASP A 11 12.22 6.92 -3.53
N PRO A 12 12.17 7.27 -4.83
CA PRO A 12 11.10 7.07 -5.81
C PRO A 12 11.25 5.77 -6.64
N GLY A 13 11.90 4.76 -6.08
CA GLY A 13 12.24 3.49 -6.75
C GLY A 13 13.62 3.51 -7.44
N THR A 14 14.53 4.39 -7.01
CA THR A 14 15.87 4.55 -7.60
C THR A 14 16.99 3.92 -6.75
N ARG A 15 16.63 3.24 -5.66
CA ARG A 15 17.54 2.56 -4.74
C ARG A 15 17.07 1.13 -4.52
N LEU A 16 18.01 0.26 -4.16
CA LEU A 16 17.72 -1.15 -3.84
C LEU A 16 17.38 -1.39 -2.37
N GLU A 17 17.52 -0.37 -1.53
CA GLU A 17 17.13 -0.40 -0.12
C GLU A 17 15.89 0.47 0.09
N PRO A 18 14.93 0.03 0.90
CA PRO A 18 13.69 0.76 1.13
C PRO A 18 13.93 2.04 1.93
N SER A 19 13.22 3.10 1.56
CA SER A 19 13.20 4.37 2.30
C SER A 19 12.38 4.31 3.58
N GLN A 20 11.36 3.44 3.61
CA GLN A 20 10.53 3.14 4.77
C GLN A 20 10.28 1.64 4.79
N GLN A 21 10.39 1.02 5.97
CA GLN A 21 10.25 -0.42 6.16
C GLN A 21 9.02 -0.71 7.01
N GLU A 22 8.34 -1.82 6.71
CA GLU A 22 7.21 -2.35 7.47
C GLU A 22 6.15 -1.28 7.82
N VAL A 23 5.71 -0.52 6.82
CA VAL A 23 4.62 0.46 6.98
C VAL A 23 3.37 -0.01 6.24
N ASP A 24 2.19 0.42 6.69
CA ASP A 24 0.92 0.13 6.01
C ASP A 24 0.37 1.32 5.22
N THR A 25 0.99 2.50 5.37
CA THR A 25 0.51 3.78 4.82
C THR A 25 1.68 4.68 4.48
N ILE A 26 1.59 5.32 3.30
CA ILE A 26 2.52 6.35 2.83
C ILE A 26 1.73 7.56 2.32
N MET A 27 2.43 8.68 2.14
CA MET A 27 1.87 9.90 1.54
C MET A 27 2.66 10.24 0.29
N GLN A 28 1.98 10.74 -0.74
CA GLN A 28 2.57 11.24 -1.97
C GLN A 28 1.89 12.55 -2.36
N VAL A 29 2.68 13.57 -2.67
CA VAL A 29 2.18 14.74 -3.38
C VAL A 29 2.20 14.50 -4.90
N GLN A 30 1.60 15.41 -5.67
CA GLN A 30 1.59 15.31 -7.13
C GLN A 30 3.01 15.17 -7.68
N GLY A 31 3.24 14.13 -8.50
CA GLY A 31 4.53 13.83 -9.12
C GLY A 31 5.45 12.91 -8.30
N GLN A 32 5.14 12.64 -7.02
CA GLN A 32 5.79 11.56 -6.28
C GLN A 32 5.26 10.19 -6.72
N ARG A 33 6.13 9.19 -6.65
CA ARG A 33 5.84 7.78 -6.94
C ARG A 33 6.88 6.93 -6.21
N GLY A 34 6.61 5.65 -6.05
CA GLY A 34 7.59 4.70 -5.53
C GLY A 34 7.14 3.26 -5.75
N ILE A 35 7.96 2.32 -5.32
CA ILE A 35 7.68 0.88 -5.39
C ILE A 35 7.25 0.42 -4.00
N LEU A 36 6.20 -0.41 -3.94
CA LEU A 36 5.75 -1.10 -2.73
C LEU A 36 6.08 -2.58 -2.89
N GLU A 37 6.81 -3.17 -1.94
CA GLU A 37 7.03 -4.62 -1.88
C GLU A 37 6.34 -5.20 -0.65
N PHE A 38 5.46 -6.18 -0.88
CA PHE A 38 4.72 -6.89 0.17
C PHE A 38 4.31 -8.29 -0.29
N SER A 39 3.88 -9.10 0.67
CA SER A 39 3.39 -10.46 0.41
C SER A 39 2.22 -10.80 1.32
N TYR A 40 1.25 -11.56 0.79
CA TYR A 40 0.21 -12.21 1.60
C TYR A 40 0.57 -13.66 1.97
N LYS A 41 1.81 -14.10 1.72
CA LYS A 41 2.26 -15.44 2.09
C LYS A 41 2.14 -15.63 3.60
N GLY A 42 1.38 -16.63 4.02
CA GLY A 42 1.15 -16.94 5.43
C GLY A 42 0.03 -16.13 6.10
N TYR A 43 -0.68 -15.29 5.34
CA TYR A 43 -1.93 -14.67 5.77
C TYR A 43 -3.13 -15.54 5.37
N GLU A 44 -4.25 -15.34 6.03
CA GLU A 44 -5.50 -16.03 5.70
C GLU A 44 -6.02 -15.63 4.31
N PRO A 45 -6.65 -16.54 3.54
CA PRO A 45 -7.38 -16.17 2.34
C PRO A 45 -8.50 -15.18 2.66
N GLY A 46 -8.76 -14.22 1.77
CA GLY A 46 -9.79 -13.22 2.00
C GLY A 46 -9.67 -11.96 1.16
N LEU A 47 -10.55 -11.02 1.48
CA LEU A 47 -10.64 -9.71 0.84
C LEU A 47 -9.89 -8.66 1.67
N TYR A 48 -8.80 -8.15 1.11
CA TYR A 48 -7.95 -7.15 1.75
C TYR A 48 -8.11 -5.81 1.05
N MET A 49 -8.73 -4.84 1.73
CA MET A 49 -8.97 -3.52 1.15
C MET A 49 -7.68 -2.70 1.07
N PHE A 50 -7.55 -1.92 0.01
CA PHE A 50 -6.60 -0.82 -0.06
C PHE A 50 -7.33 0.44 -0.48
N HIS A 51 -6.98 1.56 0.14
CA HIS A 51 -7.64 2.83 -0.15
C HIS A 51 -6.76 4.02 0.19
N ALA A 52 -7.15 5.19 -0.32
CA ALA A 52 -6.64 6.46 0.18
C ALA A 52 -7.02 6.61 1.66
N HIS A 53 -6.06 6.91 2.53
CA HIS A 53 -6.34 7.14 3.96
C HIS A 53 -6.81 8.58 4.26
N VAL A 54 -7.27 9.27 3.21
CA VAL A 54 -8.07 10.49 3.28
C VAL A 54 -9.50 10.07 2.92
N SER A 55 -10.41 10.11 3.89
CA SER A 55 -11.75 9.52 3.74
C SER A 55 -12.52 10.07 2.55
N GLU A 56 -12.43 11.37 2.27
CA GLU A 56 -13.08 12.00 1.11
C GLU A 56 -12.71 11.30 -0.20
N PHE A 57 -11.44 10.98 -0.41
CA PHE A 57 -11.00 10.32 -1.64
C PHE A 57 -11.45 8.86 -1.70
N ALA A 58 -11.42 8.16 -0.56
CA ALA A 58 -11.92 6.80 -0.48
C ALA A 58 -13.42 6.77 -0.81
N GLU A 59 -14.21 7.64 -0.19
CA GLU A 59 -15.67 7.76 -0.40
C GLU A 59 -16.04 8.17 -1.83
N LEU A 60 -15.16 8.92 -2.51
CA LEU A 60 -15.30 9.28 -3.93
C LEU A 60 -14.74 8.23 -4.91
N GLY A 61 -14.36 7.05 -4.42
CA GLY A 61 -14.05 5.87 -5.23
C GLY A 61 -12.58 5.45 -5.29
N TRP A 62 -11.68 6.12 -4.56
CA TRP A 62 -10.28 5.69 -4.47
C TRP A 62 -10.09 4.56 -3.46
N MET A 63 -10.66 3.40 -3.80
CA MET A 63 -10.56 2.17 -3.06
C MET A 63 -10.53 0.96 -4.00
N GLY A 64 -9.97 -0.14 -3.52
CA GLY A 64 -9.96 -1.42 -4.20
C GLY A 64 -9.73 -2.55 -3.20
N VAL A 65 -9.72 -3.77 -3.69
CA VAL A 65 -9.57 -4.97 -2.87
C VAL A 65 -8.64 -5.94 -3.56
N PHE A 66 -7.73 -6.56 -2.80
CA PHE A 66 -7.04 -7.77 -3.19
C PHE A 66 -7.88 -8.99 -2.76
N ASP A 67 -8.25 -9.84 -3.72
CA ASP A 67 -8.85 -11.16 -3.47
C ASP A 67 -7.73 -12.20 -3.37
N VAL A 68 -7.32 -12.52 -2.14
CA VAL A 68 -6.22 -13.43 -1.82
C VAL A 68 -6.77 -14.84 -1.63
N ARG A 69 -6.17 -15.83 -2.31
CA ARG A 69 -6.64 -17.22 -2.37
C ARG A 69 -5.54 -18.20 -2.00
#